data_AF-A0A0K8T9H1-F1
#
_entry.id   AF-A0A0K8T9H1-F1
#
_cell.length_a   1.000
_cell.length_b   1.000
_cell.length_c   1.000
_cell.angle_alpha   90.00
_cell.angle_beta   90.00
_cell.angle_gamma   90.00
#
_symmetry.space_group_name_H-M   'P 1'
#
loop_
_entity.id
_entity.type
_entity.pdbx_description
1 polymer ?
#
loop_
_entity_poly.entity_id
_entity_poly.type
_entity_poly.pdbx_seq_one_letter_code
_entity_poly.pdbx_strand_id
1 'polypeptide(L)'
;MIHRLKAIPMTEQNYNKELNTIYSIAHNNGYTNKTIDKLIQQYNNKLNNTHPQNEQTTNQRCIFTYTGPETYKITELFQKEGLSTAFKTDNSLKNQLNNCIDRTNTYKRSGVYKLTCSCEHTYIGQTGRNLETRYTEHIRSFRLNTRRSNYANHVYDHGHELTNMTKCMTLIHPQQKGRRLNILENMEIYKQRKFDGRIINKNILDTTSDTIFKPLDKLINKRKTPTDGYTDITTNKKPRLEHNTVPPYKRKILDQSTILQTAKRPRTS
;
A
#
# COMPACT_ATOMS: atom_id res chain seq x y z
N MET A 1 -28.47 20.44 -18.93
CA MET A 1 -29.22 20.96 -20.10
C MET A 1 -28.40 20.91 -21.40
N ILE A 2 -27.22 21.54 -21.48
CA ILE A 2 -26.39 21.56 -22.72
C ILE A 2 -26.01 20.16 -23.24
N HIS A 3 -25.66 19.22 -22.36
CA HIS A 3 -25.41 17.83 -22.76
C HIS A 3 -26.65 17.18 -23.41
N ARG A 4 -27.85 17.47 -22.90
CA ARG A 4 -29.11 16.93 -23.45
C ARG A 4 -29.39 17.49 -24.84
N LEU A 5 -29.23 18.80 -25.01
CA LEU A 5 -29.35 19.52 -26.28
C LEU A 5 -28.46 18.92 -27.38
N LYS A 6 -27.25 18.45 -27.03
CA LYS A 6 -26.27 17.91 -27.98
C LYS A 6 -26.26 16.39 -28.11
N ALA A 7 -26.71 15.64 -27.11
CA ALA A 7 -26.65 14.17 -27.11
C ALA A 7 -27.92 13.52 -27.70
N ILE A 8 -29.05 14.21 -27.71
CA ILE A 8 -30.31 13.68 -28.25
C ILE A 8 -30.47 14.14 -29.71
N PRO A 9 -30.64 13.24 -30.68
CA PRO A 9 -30.95 13.62 -32.04
C PRO A 9 -32.36 14.21 -32.09
N MET A 10 -32.48 15.47 -32.51
CA MET A 10 -33.74 16.19 -32.60
C MET A 10 -33.80 17.01 -33.90
N THR A 11 -35.01 17.36 -34.33
CA THR A 11 -35.20 18.26 -35.47
C THR A 11 -34.68 19.66 -35.14
N GLU A 12 -34.23 20.39 -36.17
CA GLU A 12 -33.65 21.74 -36.00
C GLU A 12 -34.60 22.72 -35.28
N GLN A 13 -35.89 22.59 -35.53
CA GLN A 13 -36.92 23.38 -34.84
C GLN A 13 -36.97 23.11 -33.33
N ASN A 14 -36.87 21.84 -32.93
CA ASN A 14 -36.87 21.46 -31.52
C ASN A 14 -35.55 21.83 -30.83
N TYR A 15 -34.44 21.75 -31.56
CA TYR A 15 -33.14 22.22 -31.10
C TYR A 15 -33.16 23.72 -30.75
N ASN A 16 -33.70 24.56 -31.63
CA ASN A 16 -33.78 25.99 -31.39
C ASN A 16 -34.75 26.35 -30.25
N LYS A 17 -35.87 25.61 -30.11
CA LYS A 17 -36.79 25.77 -28.97
C LYS A 17 -36.12 25.43 -27.64
N GLU A 18 -35.38 24.32 -27.59
CA GLU A 18 -34.67 23.92 -26.38
C GLU A 18 -33.53 24.89 -26.06
N LEU A 19 -32.80 25.36 -27.07
CA LEU A 19 -31.75 26.37 -26.91
C LEU A 19 -32.31 27.68 -26.32
N ASN A 20 -33.44 28.16 -26.86
CA ASN A 20 -34.11 29.35 -26.34
C ASN A 20 -34.61 29.15 -24.91
N THR A 21 -35.10 27.96 -24.58
CA THR A 21 -35.50 27.61 -23.21
C THR A 21 -34.30 27.67 -22.25
N ILE A 22 -33.13 27.17 -22.68
CA ILE A 22 -31.88 27.23 -21.90
C ILE A 22 -31.46 28.69 -21.69
N TYR A 23 -31.55 29.55 -22.71
CA TYR A 23 -31.26 30.98 -22.56
C TYR A 23 -32.19 31.67 -21.58
N SER A 24 -33.51 31.45 -21.69
CA SER A 24 -34.50 32.04 -20.78
C SER A 24 -34.28 31.61 -19.33
N ILE A 25 -33.99 30.33 -19.09
CA ILE A 25 -33.69 29.82 -17.75
C ILE A 25 -32.37 30.43 -17.23
N ALA A 26 -31.34 30.53 -18.07
CA ALA A 26 -30.06 31.10 -17.69
C ALA A 26 -30.19 32.58 -17.31
N HIS A 27 -30.92 33.36 -18.11
CA HIS A 27 -31.20 34.77 -17.87
C HIS A 27 -31.97 34.96 -16.56
N ASN A 28 -33.02 34.16 -16.32
CA ASN A 28 -33.80 34.21 -15.08
C ASN A 28 -32.97 33.86 -13.83
N ASN A 29 -31.89 33.08 -14.00
CA ASN A 29 -30.95 32.74 -12.94
C ASN A 29 -29.72 33.67 -12.88
N GLY A 30 -29.74 34.81 -13.59
CA GLY A 30 -28.68 35.82 -13.54
C GLY A 30 -27.42 35.51 -14.36
N TYR A 31 -27.47 34.51 -15.24
CA TYR A 31 -26.36 34.17 -16.13
C TYR A 31 -26.49 34.89 -17.48
N THR A 32 -25.36 35.36 -18.03
CA THR A 32 -25.35 36.04 -19.34
C THR A 32 -25.30 35.04 -20.50
N ASN A 33 -25.90 35.38 -21.64
CA ASN A 33 -25.91 34.51 -22.83
C ASN A 33 -24.49 34.08 -23.28
N LYS A 34 -23.50 34.97 -23.12
CA LYS A 34 -22.08 34.70 -23.38
C LYS A 34 -21.52 33.51 -22.59
N THR A 35 -22.05 33.25 -21.39
CA THR A 35 -21.64 32.08 -20.59
C THR A 35 -22.16 30.78 -21.18
N ILE A 36 -23.39 30.78 -21.70
CA ILE A 36 -24.00 29.63 -22.37
C ILE A 36 -23.27 29.33 -23.68
N ASP A 37 -22.95 30.34 -24.48
CA ASP A 37 -22.16 30.19 -25.71
C ASP A 37 -20.79 29.54 -25.43
N LYS A 38 -20.09 30.02 -24.39
CA LYS A 38 -18.81 29.44 -23.95
C LYS A 38 -18.96 27.98 -23.55
N LEU A 39 -20.03 27.62 -22.83
CA LEU A 39 -20.28 26.23 -22.42
C LEU A 39 -20.59 25.33 -23.62
N ILE A 40 -21.35 25.82 -24.61
CA ILE A 40 -21.61 25.09 -25.86
C ILE A 40 -20.31 24.89 -26.64
N GLN A 41 -19.46 25.92 -26.73
CA GLN A 41 -18.17 25.84 -27.40
C GLN A 41 -17.23 24.83 -26.71
N GLN A 42 -17.13 24.87 -25.38
CA GLN A 42 -16.36 23.91 -24.59
C GLN A 42 -16.86 22.47 -24.80
N TYR A 43 -18.18 22.29 -24.88
CA TYR A 43 -18.78 21.00 -25.15
C TYR A 43 -18.44 20.48 -26.56
N ASN A 44 -18.52 21.33 -27.58
CA ASN A 44 -18.14 20.98 -28.95
C ASN A 44 -16.63 20.66 -29.06
N ASN A 45 -15.77 21.43 -28.38
CA ASN A 45 -14.33 21.15 -28.34
C ASN A 45 -14.03 19.79 -27.68
N LYS A 46 -14.81 19.42 -26.65
CA LYS A 46 -14.69 18.10 -26.00
C LYS A 46 -15.12 16.96 -26.92
N LEU A 47 -16.12 17.16 -27.77
CA LEU A 47 -16.56 16.18 -28.79
C LEU A 47 -15.59 16.12 -29.99
N ASN A 48 -15.00 17.24 -30.38
CA ASN A 48 -14.08 17.31 -31.53
C ASN A 48 -12.67 16.82 -31.18
N ASN A 49 -12.23 16.95 -29.92
CA ASN A 49 -10.98 16.34 -29.43
C ASN A 49 -11.07 14.81 -29.29
N THR A 50 -12.19 14.21 -29.68
CA THR A 50 -12.36 12.77 -29.86
C THR A 50 -12.29 12.38 -31.34
N HIS A 51 -11.15 12.58 -32.01
CA HIS A 51 -10.82 11.86 -33.25
C HIS A 51 -9.31 11.85 -33.58
N PRO A 52 -8.76 10.81 -34.25
CA PRO A 52 -9.19 9.42 -34.41
C PRO A 52 -8.42 8.47 -33.45
N GLN A 53 -8.89 7.24 -33.32
CA GLN A 53 -8.10 6.12 -32.80
C GLN A 53 -6.92 5.89 -33.76
N ASN A 54 -5.83 6.65 -33.61
CA ASN A 54 -4.53 6.22 -34.12
C ASN A 54 -4.15 4.99 -33.30
N GLU A 55 -4.16 3.85 -34.00
CA GLU A 55 -3.55 2.57 -33.69
C GLU A 55 -3.49 2.20 -32.20
N GLN A 56 -4.30 1.21 -31.86
CA GLN A 56 -4.25 0.47 -30.60
C GLN A 56 -2.86 -0.14 -30.38
N THR A 57 -1.88 0.66 -29.99
CA THR A 57 -0.90 0.20 -29.03
C THR A 57 -1.65 0.17 -27.71
N THR A 58 -1.98 -1.02 -27.22
CA THR A 58 -2.41 -1.18 -25.83
C THR A 58 -1.21 -0.82 -24.95
N ASN A 59 -0.92 0.47 -24.81
CA ASN A 59 0.08 1.02 -23.92
C ASN A 59 -0.47 0.85 -22.49
N GLN A 60 -0.50 -0.40 -22.04
CA GLN A 60 -0.79 -0.74 -20.65
C GLN A 60 0.27 -0.07 -19.80
N ARG A 61 -0.17 0.96 -19.06
CA ARG A 61 0.71 1.76 -18.22
C ARG A 61 0.75 1.18 -16.82
N CYS A 62 1.91 0.68 -16.41
CA CYS A 62 2.15 0.21 -15.04
C CYS A 62 2.66 1.36 -14.16
N ILE A 63 2.01 1.58 -13.02
CA ILE A 63 2.42 2.60 -12.05
C ILE A 63 2.86 1.90 -10.77
N PHE A 64 4.06 2.19 -10.31
CA PHE A 64 4.58 1.66 -9.04
C PHE A 64 5.45 2.68 -8.32
N THR A 65 5.75 2.38 -7.06
CA THR A 65 6.51 3.28 -6.20
C THR A 65 8.00 3.09 -6.44
N TYR A 66 8.74 4.20 -6.59
CA TYR A 66 10.20 4.13 -6.66
C TYR A 66 10.77 3.69 -5.31
N THR A 67 11.40 2.53 -5.27
CA THR A 67 11.99 1.97 -4.03
C THR A 67 13.51 2.05 -4.00
N GLY A 68 14.16 2.33 -5.14
CA GLY A 68 15.62 2.41 -5.23
C GLY A 68 16.17 2.11 -6.62
N PRO A 69 17.49 1.97 -6.78
CA PRO A 69 18.11 1.64 -8.06
C PRO A 69 17.59 0.34 -8.69
N GLU A 70 17.10 -0.60 -7.87
CA GLU A 70 16.54 -1.88 -8.34
C GLU A 70 15.27 -1.69 -9.15
N THR A 71 14.49 -0.63 -8.88
CA THR A 71 13.27 -0.34 -9.64
C THR A 71 13.56 -0.04 -11.12
N TYR A 72 14.77 0.39 -11.49
CA TYR A 72 15.15 0.57 -12.89
C TYR A 72 15.24 -0.75 -13.66
N LYS A 73 15.71 -1.83 -13.03
CA LYS A 73 15.74 -3.16 -13.65
C LYS A 73 14.34 -3.67 -13.94
N ILE A 74 13.40 -3.36 -13.05
CA ILE A 74 11.99 -3.67 -13.23
C ILE A 74 11.44 -2.84 -14.39
N THR A 75 11.66 -1.53 -14.41
CA THR A 75 11.27 -0.67 -15.54
C THR A 75 11.78 -1.17 -16.89
N GLU A 76 13.06 -1.55 -16.96
CA GLU A 76 13.67 -2.08 -18.19
C GLU A 76 12.98 -3.37 -18.65
N LEU A 77 12.68 -4.29 -17.73
CA LEU A 77 11.99 -5.53 -18.04
C LEU A 77 10.56 -5.27 -18.55
N PHE A 78 9.83 -4.34 -17.93
CA PHE A 78 8.49 -3.98 -18.38
C PHE A 78 8.51 -3.30 -19.77
N GLN A 79 9.50 -2.46 -20.04
CA GLN A 79 9.69 -1.84 -21.35
C GLN A 79 9.96 -2.87 -22.45
N LYS A 80 10.74 -3.93 -22.17
CA LYS A 80 10.98 -5.04 -23.11
C LYS A 80 9.69 -5.76 -23.50
N GLU A 81 8.75 -5.87 -22.56
CA GLU A 81 7.43 -6.48 -22.78
C GLU A 81 6.40 -5.49 -23.35
N GLY A 82 6.83 -4.29 -23.77
CA GLY A 82 5.95 -3.26 -24.35
C GLY A 82 5.07 -2.52 -23.35
N LEU A 83 5.37 -2.60 -22.05
CA LEU A 83 4.63 -1.92 -20.98
C LEU A 83 5.30 -0.58 -20.62
N SER A 84 4.52 0.51 -20.65
CA SER A 84 4.99 1.82 -20.23
C SER A 84 4.96 1.93 -18.70
N THR A 85 6.07 2.32 -18.07
CA THR A 85 6.14 2.43 -16.60
C THR A 85 6.20 3.88 -16.13
N ALA A 86 5.52 4.19 -15.02
CA ALA A 86 5.64 5.48 -14.35
C ALA A 86 5.79 5.31 -12.83
N PHE A 87 6.51 6.23 -12.20
CA PHE A 87 6.74 6.20 -10.76
C PHE A 87 5.76 7.10 -10.01
N LYS A 88 5.24 6.61 -8.89
CA LYS A 88 4.50 7.41 -7.91
C LYS A 88 5.29 7.48 -6.60
N THR A 89 5.16 8.58 -5.87
CA THR A 89 5.66 8.67 -4.50
C THR A 89 4.53 8.35 -3.51
N ASP A 90 4.79 7.41 -2.60
CA ASP A 90 3.86 7.08 -1.51
C ASP A 90 4.07 7.97 -0.27
N ASN A 91 5.21 8.67 -0.21
CA ASN A 91 5.61 9.57 0.88
C ASN A 91 5.12 11.00 0.67
N SER A 92 3.82 11.18 0.42
CA SER A 92 3.27 12.53 0.41
C SER A 92 3.36 13.15 1.82
N LEU A 93 3.65 14.45 1.92
CA LEU A 93 3.59 15.21 3.19
C LEU A 93 2.29 14.95 3.95
N LYS A 94 1.18 14.79 3.21
CA LYS A 94 -0.13 14.40 3.76
C LYS A 94 -0.07 13.08 4.53
N ASN A 95 0.59 12.04 4.00
CA ASN A 95 0.71 10.76 4.69
C ASN A 95 1.61 10.85 5.92
N GLN A 96 2.68 11.64 5.87
CA GLN A 96 3.56 11.85 7.02
C GLN A 96 2.87 12.63 8.15
N LEU A 97 2.12 13.68 7.79
CA LEU A 97 1.39 14.52 8.76
C LEU A 97 0.12 13.84 9.29
N ASN A 98 -0.50 12.95 8.52
CA ASN A 98 -1.68 12.17 8.95
C ASN A 98 -1.32 10.98 9.86
N ASN A 99 -0.05 10.62 10.02
CA ASN A 99 0.38 9.57 10.96
C ASN A 99 0.27 10.00 12.45
N CYS A 100 -0.17 11.24 12.72
CA CYS A 100 -0.38 11.73 14.08
C CYS A 100 -1.67 11.22 14.73
N ILE A 101 -2.56 10.54 13.99
CA ILE A 101 -3.85 10.10 14.53
C ILE A 101 -3.79 8.61 14.83
N ASP A 102 -3.77 8.34 16.14
CA ASP A 102 -3.87 7.06 16.81
C ASP A 102 -2.64 6.14 16.82
N ARG A 103 -1.84 6.32 17.88
CA ARG A 103 -1.18 5.22 18.62
C ARG A 103 -2.25 4.30 19.25
N THR A 104 -3.18 3.82 18.44
CA THR A 104 -4.21 2.87 18.85
C THR A 104 -3.52 1.61 19.35
N ASN A 105 -4.03 1.10 20.47
CA ASN A 105 -3.63 -0.19 21.02
C ASN A 105 -3.56 -1.24 19.89
N THR A 106 -2.40 -1.87 19.71
CA THR A 106 -2.14 -2.89 18.68
C THR A 106 -3.23 -3.95 18.61
N TYR A 107 -3.83 -4.33 19.75
CA TYR A 107 -4.88 -5.34 19.83
C TYR A 107 -6.24 -4.88 19.26
N LYS A 108 -6.44 -3.58 19.08
CA LYS A 108 -7.62 -2.98 18.44
C LYS A 108 -7.48 -2.80 16.92
N ARG A 109 -6.37 -3.26 16.34
CA ARG A 109 -6.12 -3.16 14.89
C ARG A 109 -6.52 -4.44 14.18
N SER A 110 -6.73 -4.34 12.87
CA SER A 110 -6.87 -5.46 11.95
C SER A 110 -5.54 -5.73 11.24
N GLY A 111 -5.36 -6.94 10.72
CA GLY A 111 -4.13 -7.31 10.03
C GLY A 111 -3.76 -8.79 10.07
N VAL A 112 -2.52 -9.07 9.67
CA VAL A 112 -1.89 -10.38 9.81
C VAL A 112 -1.23 -10.48 11.18
N TYR A 113 -1.55 -11.51 11.93
CA TYR A 113 -1.03 -11.76 13.26
C TYR A 113 -0.39 -13.15 13.35
N LYS A 114 0.46 -13.31 14.36
CA LYS A 114 1.13 -14.53 14.76
C LYS A 114 0.69 -14.90 16.16
N LEU A 115 0.34 -16.18 16.35
CA LEU A 115 0.10 -16.82 17.63
C LEU A 115 1.20 -17.84 17.89
N THR A 116 1.89 -17.69 19.01
CA THR A 116 2.93 -18.63 19.46
C THR A 116 2.36 -19.54 20.54
N CYS A 117 2.52 -20.85 20.36
CA CYS A 117 2.16 -21.84 21.36
C CYS A 117 3.32 -22.05 22.34
N SER A 118 3.04 -22.65 23.50
CA SER A 118 4.06 -23.02 24.50
C SER A 118 5.10 -24.00 23.96
N CYS A 119 4.74 -24.82 22.96
CA CYS A 119 5.66 -25.71 22.24
C CYS A 119 6.42 -25.03 21.09
N GLU A 120 6.47 -23.69 21.08
CA GLU A 120 7.17 -22.85 20.11
C GLU A 120 6.62 -22.93 18.66
N HIS A 121 5.56 -23.71 18.44
CA HIS A 121 4.87 -23.76 17.16
C HIS A 121 4.06 -22.49 16.93
N THR A 122 4.13 -22.00 15.70
CA THR A 122 3.52 -20.74 15.31
C THR A 122 2.30 -20.95 14.42
N TYR A 123 1.19 -20.30 14.75
CA TYR A 123 0.06 -20.12 13.86
C TYR A 123 0.07 -18.69 13.27
N ILE A 124 -0.09 -18.58 11.96
CA ILE A 124 -0.22 -17.29 11.28
C ILE A 124 -1.63 -17.20 10.71
N GLY A 125 -2.29 -16.08 10.96
CA GLY A 125 -3.63 -15.84 10.44
C GLY A 125 -3.87 -14.38 10.13
N GLN A 126 -4.87 -14.12 9.29
CA GLN A 126 -5.39 -12.78 9.08
C GLN A 126 -6.70 -12.52 9.84
N THR A 127 -6.95 -11.25 10.16
CA THR A 127 -8.24 -10.77 10.65
C THR A 127 -8.57 -9.40 10.05
N GLY A 128 -9.81 -9.26 9.57
CA GLY A 128 -10.38 -7.95 9.22
C GLY A 128 -10.98 -7.21 10.42
N ARG A 129 -11.11 -7.90 11.57
CA ARG A 129 -11.58 -7.34 12.85
C ARG A 129 -10.39 -7.06 13.76
N ASN A 130 -10.68 -6.49 14.93
CA ASN A 130 -9.70 -6.32 16.00
C ASN A 130 -9.07 -7.65 16.41
N LEU A 131 -7.77 -7.63 16.73
CA LEU A 131 -7.02 -8.82 17.20
C LEU A 131 -7.65 -9.44 18.45
N GLU A 132 -8.10 -8.63 19.40
CA GLU A 132 -8.75 -9.11 20.63
C GLU A 132 -10.00 -9.95 20.32
N THR A 133 -10.85 -9.47 19.41
CA THR A 133 -12.01 -10.24 18.94
C THR A 133 -11.57 -11.55 18.30
N ARG A 134 -10.51 -11.53 17.49
CA ARG A 134 -10.02 -12.76 16.86
C ARG A 134 -9.46 -13.74 17.89
N TYR A 135 -8.75 -13.27 18.91
CA TYR A 135 -8.21 -14.10 19.97
C TYR A 135 -9.33 -14.76 20.81
N THR A 136 -10.37 -14.01 21.16
CA THR A 136 -11.54 -14.58 21.85
C THR A 136 -12.26 -15.63 21.02
N GLU A 137 -12.34 -15.49 19.69
CA GLU A 137 -12.83 -16.53 18.78
C GLU A 137 -12.00 -17.82 18.88
N HIS A 138 -10.66 -17.70 18.96
CA HIS A 138 -9.76 -18.85 19.16
C HIS A 138 -10.01 -19.55 20.51
N ILE A 139 -10.09 -18.79 21.60
CA ILE A 139 -10.39 -19.34 22.94
C ILE A 139 -11.76 -20.03 22.94
N ARG A 140 -12.78 -19.39 22.35
CA ARG A 140 -14.12 -19.97 22.26
C ARG A 140 -14.10 -21.28 21.47
N SER A 141 -13.33 -21.34 20.39
CA SER A 141 -13.18 -22.57 19.60
C SER A 141 -12.50 -23.69 20.39
N PHE A 142 -11.54 -23.37 21.25
CA PHE A 142 -10.91 -24.32 22.17
C PHE A 142 -11.90 -24.80 23.24
N ARG A 143 -12.56 -23.87 23.95
CA ARG A 143 -13.49 -24.21 25.05
C ARG A 143 -14.69 -25.04 24.59
N LEU A 144 -15.23 -24.73 23.41
CA LEU A 144 -16.38 -25.43 22.83
C LEU A 144 -15.97 -26.58 21.90
N ASN A 145 -14.68 -26.84 21.74
CA ASN A 145 -14.11 -27.84 20.83
C ASN A 145 -14.73 -27.85 19.42
N THR A 146 -15.01 -26.67 18.85
CA THR A 146 -15.76 -26.55 17.57
C THR A 146 -14.93 -26.90 16.34
N ARG A 147 -13.65 -27.21 16.54
CA ARG A 147 -12.65 -27.51 15.50
C ARG A 147 -12.45 -26.46 14.41
N ARG A 148 -12.95 -25.23 14.60
CA ARG A 148 -12.90 -24.13 13.60
C ARG A 148 -11.57 -23.39 13.52
N SER A 149 -10.65 -23.64 14.44
CA SER A 149 -9.35 -22.98 14.47
C SER A 149 -8.22 -24.00 14.52
N ASN A 150 -7.28 -23.88 13.60
CA ASN A 150 -6.06 -24.70 13.60
C ASN A 150 -5.23 -24.49 14.88
N TYR A 151 -5.12 -23.24 15.37
CA TYR A 151 -4.48 -22.95 16.65
C TYR A 151 -5.20 -23.64 17.81
N ALA A 152 -6.52 -23.48 17.94
CA ALA A 152 -7.29 -24.13 19.00
C ALA A 152 -7.18 -25.66 18.94
N ASN A 153 -7.22 -26.22 17.73
CA ASN A 153 -7.06 -27.66 17.51
C ASN A 153 -5.70 -28.14 17.94
N HIS A 154 -4.63 -27.43 17.57
CA HIS A 154 -3.28 -27.78 17.99
C HIS A 154 -3.14 -27.79 19.51
N VAL A 155 -3.63 -26.75 20.19
CA VAL A 155 -3.58 -26.66 21.66
C VAL A 155 -4.37 -27.80 22.30
N TYR A 156 -5.56 -28.12 21.79
CA TYR A 156 -6.39 -29.22 22.29
C TYR A 156 -5.76 -30.60 22.04
N ASP A 157 -5.30 -30.86 20.81
CA ASP A 157 -4.76 -32.17 20.39
C ASP A 157 -3.46 -32.53 21.12
N HIS A 158 -2.66 -31.52 21.49
CA HIS A 158 -1.37 -31.70 22.19
C HIS A 158 -1.47 -31.45 23.70
N GLY A 159 -2.67 -31.14 24.22
CA GLY A 159 -2.88 -30.89 25.65
C GLY A 159 -2.12 -29.67 26.20
N HIS A 160 -1.89 -28.65 25.36
CA HIS A 160 -1.18 -27.44 25.78
C HIS A 160 -2.12 -26.46 26.51
N GLU A 161 -1.54 -25.60 27.34
CA GLU A 161 -2.29 -24.54 28.02
C GLU A 161 -2.48 -23.29 27.13
N LEU A 162 -3.63 -22.63 27.29
CA LEU A 162 -3.87 -21.34 26.65
C LEU A 162 -3.01 -20.26 27.30
N THR A 163 -2.05 -19.75 26.55
CA THR A 163 -1.18 -18.64 27.00
C THR A 163 -1.89 -17.29 26.84
N ASN A 164 -1.65 -16.36 27.77
CA ASN A 164 -2.20 -15.00 27.72
C ASN A 164 -1.99 -14.30 26.36
N MET A 165 -3.00 -13.55 25.91
CA MET A 165 -3.00 -12.85 24.61
C MET A 165 -1.75 -12.00 24.40
N THR A 166 -1.34 -11.26 25.43
CA THR A 166 -0.19 -10.35 25.36
C THR A 166 1.15 -11.04 25.16
N LYS A 167 1.25 -12.32 25.54
CA LYS A 167 2.47 -13.13 25.36
C LYS A 167 2.45 -13.91 24.05
N CYS A 168 1.30 -14.49 23.70
CA CYS A 168 1.22 -15.39 22.55
C CYS A 168 0.93 -14.65 21.24
N MET A 169 0.25 -13.50 21.26
CA MET A 169 -0.27 -12.83 20.07
C MET A 169 0.53 -11.58 19.70
N THR A 170 1.05 -11.57 18.47
CA THR A 170 1.80 -10.43 17.91
C THR A 170 1.24 -10.02 16.56
N LEU A 171 0.98 -8.72 16.37
CA LEU A 171 0.60 -8.18 15.06
C LEU A 171 1.84 -8.00 14.18
N ILE A 172 1.85 -8.64 13.01
CA ILE A 172 2.96 -8.54 12.05
C ILE A 172 2.70 -7.39 11.08
N HIS A 173 1.53 -7.40 10.43
CA HIS A 173 1.19 -6.43 9.39
C HIS A 173 -0.15 -5.76 9.71
N PRO A 174 -0.16 -4.50 10.21
CA PRO A 174 -1.40 -3.74 10.40
C PRO A 174 -2.00 -3.39 9.04
N GLN A 175 -3.15 -3.98 8.71
CA GLN A 175 -3.72 -3.87 7.37
C GLN A 175 -5.23 -4.13 7.39
N GLN A 176 -5.99 -3.31 6.67
CA GLN A 176 -7.43 -3.50 6.50
C GLN A 176 -7.73 -4.66 5.54
N LYS A 177 -8.94 -5.24 5.67
CA LYS A 177 -9.38 -6.36 4.84
C LYS A 177 -9.30 -6.02 3.34
N GLY A 178 -8.65 -6.88 2.56
CA GLY A 178 -8.51 -6.72 1.11
C GLY A 178 -7.51 -7.71 0.52
N ARG A 179 -7.29 -7.63 -0.81
CA ARG A 179 -6.40 -8.56 -1.53
C ARG A 179 -4.96 -8.56 -0.98
N ARG A 180 -4.46 -7.38 -0.58
CA ARG A 180 -3.14 -7.24 0.04
C ARG A 180 -2.99 -8.05 1.31
N LEU A 181 -4.06 -8.19 2.10
CA LEU A 181 -4.03 -8.94 3.36
C LEU A 181 -3.79 -10.44 3.12
N ASN A 182 -4.46 -11.02 2.12
CA ASN A 182 -4.25 -12.41 1.70
C ASN A 182 -2.79 -12.65 1.24
N ILE A 183 -2.21 -11.71 0.48
CA ILE A 183 -0.82 -11.82 0.01
C ILE A 183 0.15 -11.80 1.19
N LEU A 184 -0.06 -10.90 2.15
CA LEU A 184 0.79 -10.77 3.34
C LEU A 184 0.69 -12.02 4.22
N GLU A 185 -0.52 -12.56 4.42
CA GLU A 185 -0.72 -13.81 5.17
C GLU A 185 0.06 -14.97 4.52
N ASN A 186 -0.13 -15.17 3.21
CA ASN A 186 0.55 -16.22 2.46
C ASN A 186 2.08 -16.06 2.50
N MET A 187 2.58 -14.83 2.39
CA MET A 187 4.01 -14.54 2.46
C MET A 187 4.60 -14.89 3.84
N GLU A 188 3.94 -14.51 4.94
CA GLU A 188 4.44 -14.81 6.28
C GLU A 188 4.38 -16.31 6.60
N ILE A 189 3.34 -17.00 6.14
CA ILE A 189 3.24 -18.47 6.22
C ILE A 189 4.39 -19.14 5.48
N TYR A 190 4.68 -18.70 4.26
CA TYR A 190 5.80 -19.23 3.48
C TYR A 190 7.15 -19.00 4.17
N LYS A 191 7.39 -17.79 4.70
CA LYS A 191 8.61 -17.49 5.47
C LYS A 191 8.74 -18.41 6.68
N GLN A 192 7.70 -18.54 7.49
CA GLN A 192 7.74 -19.37 8.70
C GLN A 192 7.99 -20.84 8.36
N ARG A 193 7.34 -21.37 7.32
CA ARG A 193 7.55 -22.76 6.85
C ARG A 193 8.98 -22.99 6.37
N LYS A 194 9.55 -22.05 5.62
CA LYS A 194 10.87 -22.22 5.00
C LYS A 194 12.04 -22.01 5.96
N PHE A 195 11.94 -21.05 6.87
CA PHE A 195 13.05 -20.67 7.74
C PHE A 195 13.02 -21.33 9.12
N ASP A 196 11.84 -21.58 9.68
CA ASP A 196 11.67 -22.10 11.05
C ASP A 196 11.07 -23.51 11.06
N GLY A 197 10.14 -23.81 10.14
CA GLY A 197 9.50 -25.11 9.99
C GLY A 197 8.42 -25.41 11.04
N ARG A 198 8.41 -24.71 12.18
CA ARG A 198 7.45 -24.85 13.27
C ARG A 198 6.15 -24.09 12.99
N ILE A 199 5.28 -24.67 12.17
CA ILE A 199 4.03 -24.04 11.73
C ILE A 199 2.80 -24.89 12.03
N ILE A 200 1.74 -24.26 12.55
CA ILE A 200 0.48 -24.91 12.93
C ILE A 200 -0.52 -24.98 11.76
N ASN A 201 -0.35 -24.14 10.75
CA ASN A 201 -1.30 -24.02 9.63
C ASN A 201 -1.41 -25.33 8.82
N LYS A 202 -2.40 -26.17 9.15
CA LYS A 202 -2.59 -27.52 8.57
C LYS A 202 -3.00 -27.55 7.07
N ASN A 203 -3.58 -26.47 6.53
CA ASN A 203 -4.28 -26.48 5.22
C ASN A 203 -3.52 -25.84 4.05
N ILE A 204 -2.19 -25.72 4.09
CA ILE A 204 -1.43 -24.90 3.12
C ILE A 204 -0.42 -25.75 2.34
N LEU A 205 -0.58 -27.08 2.35
CA LEU A 205 0.32 -27.96 1.61
C LEU A 205 0.19 -27.82 0.08
N ASP A 206 -0.93 -27.29 -0.44
CA ASP A 206 -1.20 -27.23 -1.89
C ASP A 206 -1.80 -25.90 -2.42
N THR A 207 -1.58 -24.75 -1.77
CA THR A 207 -2.14 -23.48 -2.27
C THR A 207 -1.15 -22.73 -3.17
N THR A 208 -1.68 -22.07 -4.20
CA THR A 208 -1.08 -21.16 -5.19
C THR A 208 -0.02 -20.15 -4.68
N SER A 209 0.21 -20.05 -3.37
CA SER A 209 1.28 -19.26 -2.76
C SER A 209 2.67 -19.81 -3.08
N ASP A 210 2.85 -21.13 -3.08
CA ASP A 210 4.18 -21.71 -3.30
C ASP A 210 4.66 -21.43 -4.74
N THR A 211 3.76 -21.39 -5.73
CA THR A 211 4.14 -21.03 -7.11
C THR A 211 4.58 -19.58 -7.25
N ILE A 212 3.94 -18.64 -6.53
CA ILE A 212 4.30 -17.21 -6.59
C ILE A 212 5.65 -16.96 -5.90
N PHE A 213 5.98 -17.71 -4.84
CA PHE A 213 7.20 -17.52 -4.07
C PHE A 213 8.36 -18.47 -4.47
N LYS A 214 8.11 -19.53 -5.23
CA LYS A 214 9.13 -20.42 -5.83
C LYS A 214 10.30 -19.69 -6.51
N PRO A 215 10.10 -18.61 -7.29
CA PRO A 215 11.22 -17.85 -7.83
C PRO A 215 12.15 -17.26 -6.77
N LEU A 216 11.63 -16.91 -5.58
CA LEU A 216 12.43 -16.43 -4.45
C LEU A 216 13.32 -17.55 -3.88
N ASP A 217 12.90 -18.82 -3.94
CA ASP A 217 13.73 -19.97 -3.56
C ASP A 217 15.03 -20.01 -4.36
N LYS A 218 14.93 -19.87 -5.69
CA LYS A 218 16.07 -19.88 -6.59
C LYS A 218 17.05 -18.74 -6.28
N LEU A 219 16.54 -17.55 -5.99
CA LEU A 219 17.37 -16.39 -5.65
C LEU A 219 18.08 -16.53 -4.31
N ILE A 220 17.39 -17.05 -3.29
CA ILE A 220 17.98 -17.30 -1.97
C ILE A 220 19.07 -18.38 -2.07
N ASN A 221 18.82 -19.45 -2.82
CA ASN A 221 19.76 -20.55 -2.96
C ASN A 221 20.99 -20.18 -3.83
N LYS A 222 20.81 -19.33 -4.86
CA LYS A 222 21.91 -18.80 -5.68
C LYS A 222 22.87 -17.90 -4.88
N ARG A 223 22.42 -17.31 -3.76
CA ARG A 223 23.29 -16.58 -2.82
C ARG A 223 24.03 -17.50 -1.83
N LYS A 224 23.63 -18.77 -1.71
CA LYS A 224 24.22 -19.77 -0.81
C LYS A 224 25.22 -20.70 -1.49
N THR A 225 25.28 -20.73 -2.83
CA THR A 225 26.35 -21.44 -3.54
C THR A 225 27.67 -20.71 -3.27
N PRO A 226 28.72 -21.40 -2.76
CA PRO A 226 30.03 -20.81 -2.66
C PRO A 226 30.47 -20.39 -4.06
N THR A 227 30.70 -19.11 -4.27
CA THR A 227 31.56 -18.70 -5.38
C THR A 227 32.96 -19.18 -5.02
N ASP A 228 33.43 -20.17 -5.77
CA ASP A 228 34.78 -20.70 -5.68
C ASP A 228 35.82 -19.56 -5.67
N GLY A 229 36.69 -19.60 -4.66
CA GLY A 229 38.03 -19.00 -4.71
C GLY A 229 38.14 -17.51 -4.44
N TYR A 230 38.04 -17.10 -3.17
CA TYR A 230 38.93 -16.06 -2.66
C TYR A 230 39.29 -16.36 -1.21
N THR A 231 40.54 -16.77 -0.99
CA THR A 231 41.11 -17.02 0.33
C THR A 231 41.32 -15.69 1.06
N ASP A 232 40.89 -15.64 2.32
CA ASP A 232 41.22 -14.56 3.24
C ASP A 232 42.74 -14.45 3.42
N ILE A 233 43.35 -13.47 2.78
CA ILE A 233 44.68 -13.00 3.16
C ILE A 233 44.49 -12.04 4.33
N THR A 234 44.60 -12.60 5.52
CA THR A 234 44.95 -11.86 6.73
C THR A 234 46.31 -11.19 6.51
N THR A 235 46.31 -9.90 6.18
CA THR A 235 47.50 -9.05 6.31
C THR A 235 47.14 -7.72 6.97
N ASN A 236 47.76 -7.51 8.13
CA ASN A 236 47.89 -6.25 8.84
C ASN A 236 48.05 -5.04 7.91
N LYS A 237 47.14 -4.05 8.00
CA LYS A 237 47.44 -2.66 7.63
C LYS A 237 46.88 -1.68 8.66
N LYS A 238 47.79 -0.81 9.11
CA LYS A 238 47.71 0.26 10.11
C LYS A 238 46.51 1.22 9.94
N PRO A 239 46.08 1.90 11.02
CA PRO A 239 45.01 2.90 10.96
C PRO A 239 45.45 4.10 10.11
N ARG A 240 44.63 4.49 9.13
CA ARG A 240 44.86 5.67 8.29
C ARG A 240 43.73 6.69 8.48
N LEU A 241 44.09 7.71 9.26
CA LEU A 241 43.65 9.11 9.29
C LEU A 241 42.32 9.46 8.61
N GLU A 242 41.41 9.99 9.43
CA GLU A 242 40.19 10.67 9.03
C GLU A 242 40.51 11.82 8.04
N HIS A 243 40.00 11.70 6.81
CA HIS A 243 39.83 12.84 5.93
C HIS A 243 38.36 13.25 5.93
N ASN A 244 38.10 14.35 6.62
CA ASN A 244 36.88 15.12 6.53
C ASN A 244 36.65 15.59 5.08
N THR A 245 35.67 15.01 4.39
CA THR A 245 35.07 15.63 3.21
C THR A 245 33.58 15.86 3.46
N VAL A 246 33.26 17.13 3.66
CA VAL A 246 31.91 17.68 3.85
C VAL A 246 31.11 17.60 2.54
N PRO A 247 29.90 17.02 2.51
CA PRO A 247 29.02 17.08 1.35
C PRO A 247 28.52 18.52 1.08
N PRO A 248 28.38 18.95 -0.19
CA PRO A 248 28.12 20.34 -0.53
C PRO A 248 26.63 20.66 -0.45
N TYR A 249 26.06 20.74 0.76
CA TYR A 249 24.81 21.47 0.99
C TYR A 249 24.77 22.00 2.43
N LYS A 250 25.35 23.20 2.63
CA LYS A 250 25.12 23.98 3.85
C LYS A 250 23.68 24.49 3.85
N ARG A 251 22.78 23.85 4.62
CA ARG A 251 21.63 24.56 5.18
C ARG A 251 22.13 25.32 6.41
N LYS A 252 21.98 26.65 6.42
CA LYS A 252 22.14 27.45 7.65
C LYS A 252 21.12 26.92 8.66
N ILE A 253 21.59 26.28 9.72
CA ILE A 253 20.80 25.99 10.90
C ILE A 253 20.62 27.35 11.58
N LEU A 254 19.41 27.92 11.52
CA LEU A 254 19.05 29.03 12.40
C LEU A 254 18.90 28.46 13.82
N ASP A 255 19.61 29.04 14.76
CA ASP A 255 19.54 28.71 16.18
C ASP A 255 18.12 28.99 16.71
N GLN A 256 17.52 27.99 17.38
CA GLN A 256 16.16 28.07 17.91
C GLN A 256 16.06 29.00 19.13
N SER A 257 17.19 29.44 19.68
CA SER A 257 17.25 30.40 20.79
C SER A 257 16.79 31.82 20.38
N THR A 258 16.89 32.19 19.09
CA THR A 258 16.56 33.54 18.60
C THR A 258 15.07 33.75 18.29
N ILE A 259 14.27 32.68 18.18
CA ILE A 259 12.85 32.78 17.79
C ILE A 259 11.95 33.13 19.00
N LEU A 260 12.43 32.97 20.23
CA LEU A 260 11.64 33.23 21.44
C LEU A 260 11.66 34.68 21.94
N GLN A 261 12.42 35.59 21.32
CA GLN A 261 12.54 36.98 21.78
C GLN A 261 11.72 38.03 21.02
N THR A 262 11.06 37.70 19.90
CA THR A 262 10.31 38.69 19.09
C THR A 262 8.79 38.59 19.17
N ALA A 263 8.24 37.76 20.07
CA ALA A 263 6.79 37.65 20.29
C ALA A 263 6.36 38.21 21.66
N LYS A 264 6.69 39.47 21.95
CA LYS A 264 6.00 40.26 22.99
C LYS A 264 5.36 41.48 22.35
N ARG A 265 4.07 41.39 22.02
CA ARG A 265 3.23 42.57 21.75
C ARG A 265 2.96 43.28 23.08
N PRO A 266 3.07 44.62 23.15
CA PRO A 266 2.67 45.37 24.34
C PRO A 266 1.14 45.29 24.53
N ARG A 267 0.70 44.97 25.75
CA ARG A 267 -0.69 45.21 26.18
C ARG A 267 -0.85 46.71 26.36
N THR A 268 -1.71 47.33 25.57
CA THR A 268 -2.23 48.67 25.86
C THR A 268 -3.23 48.55 26.99
N SER A 269 -3.06 49.43 27.98
CA SER A 269 -4.00 49.83 29.02
C SER A 269 -5.37 50.22 28.46
#